data_AF-A0A0S4IPB7-F1
#
_entry.id   AF-A0A0S4IPB7-F1
#
_cell.length_a   1.000
_cell.length_b   1.000
_cell.length_c   1.000
_cell.angle_alpha   90.00
_cell.angle_beta   90.00
_cell.angle_gamma   90.00
#
_symmetry.space_group_name_H-M   'P 1'
#
loop_
_entity.id
_entity.type
_entity.pdbx_description
1 polymer ?
#
loop_
_entity_poly.entity_id
_entity_poly.type
_entity_poly.pdbx_seq_one_letter_code
_entity_poly.pdbx_strand_id
1 'polypeptide(L)'
;MLVIALTAQVCSLNLQGYMRGQDPLLEIDAISAYADPGSLFDPEGYLFVVPITIHACSILVLNLVYRRISMWLTALENYPTETEHEHAMIVKRVCFEFVDCFAALFYVAFYRRDIVQLRQELLSLYTFDQVRRVALETVMPFVTQRASHWWHHRSSRTEGSATLDDGVGASPSPSSSAKLHDDRATFTRAMDEIEKEEYESFDDYMEMTMQYGYVTLFASAFPLAAVCSVIGNLLEINSDFVKLRYVLRRPLPRREVSIGPWVQVLRLFTYISVITNVSVFAYTSNQMRTAFPRYFNALGEMRDGTEEYVVVALFVLEHLLLAAVFFIDWWIPRIPYSVKSLMRQRQKRIAQISTDAQQSNDVKRPRHTSKKQV
;
A
#
# COMPACT_ATOMS: atom_id res chain seq x y z
N MET A 1 2.92 11.27 -18.35
CA MET A 1 3.46 10.86 -17.02
C MET A 1 3.35 9.37 -16.82
N LEU A 2 2.16 8.76 -16.87
CA LEU A 2 2.03 7.30 -16.92
C LEU A 2 2.80 6.71 -18.11
N VAL A 3 2.69 7.36 -19.28
CA VAL A 3 3.51 7.06 -20.46
C VAL A 3 5.01 7.15 -20.15
N ILE A 4 5.46 8.12 -19.35
CA ILE A 4 6.88 8.28 -19.04
C ILE A 4 7.37 7.15 -18.10
N ALA A 5 6.59 6.75 -17.10
CA ALA A 5 6.90 5.54 -16.31
C ALA A 5 6.95 4.33 -17.21
N LEU A 6 5.89 4.09 -17.99
CA LEU A 6 5.82 2.93 -18.87
C LEU A 6 6.97 2.91 -19.87
N THR A 7 7.36 4.06 -20.44
CA THR A 7 8.54 4.15 -21.30
C THR A 7 9.83 3.87 -20.53
N ALA A 8 10.01 4.43 -19.34
CA ALA A 8 11.20 4.14 -18.51
C ALA A 8 11.26 2.65 -18.13
N GLN A 9 10.12 2.04 -17.83
CA GLN A 9 9.98 0.64 -17.48
C GLN A 9 10.27 -0.27 -18.68
N VAL A 10 9.75 0.07 -19.86
CA VAL A 10 10.06 -0.63 -21.12
C VAL A 10 11.55 -0.52 -21.45
N CYS A 11 12.15 0.68 -21.35
CA CYS A 11 13.59 0.86 -21.55
C CYS A 11 14.41 0.01 -20.57
N SER A 12 13.98 -0.07 -19.31
CA SER A 12 14.66 -0.88 -18.30
C SER A 12 14.55 -2.38 -18.56
N LEU A 13 13.40 -2.86 -19.01
CA LEU A 13 13.20 -4.27 -19.39
C LEU A 13 14.03 -4.64 -20.64
N ASN A 14 14.18 -3.71 -21.59
CA ASN A 14 15.08 -3.88 -22.73
C ASN A 14 16.55 -4.00 -22.29
N LEU A 15 16.98 -3.19 -21.32
CA LEU A 15 18.35 -3.22 -20.79
C LEU A 15 18.67 -4.52 -20.03
N GLN A 16 17.66 -5.21 -19.53
CA GLN A 16 17.78 -6.52 -18.86
C GLN A 16 17.70 -7.69 -19.86
N GLY A 17 17.47 -7.42 -21.15
CA GLY A 17 17.38 -8.44 -22.20
C GLY A 17 16.04 -9.17 -22.28
N TYR A 18 15.05 -8.82 -21.45
CA TYR A 18 13.75 -9.49 -21.41
C TYR A 18 12.91 -9.30 -22.67
N MET A 19 13.11 -8.21 -23.41
CA MET A 19 12.33 -7.85 -24.61
C MET A 19 12.98 -8.29 -25.93
N ARG A 20 14.14 -8.94 -25.88
CA ARG A 20 14.98 -9.21 -27.06
C ARG A 20 14.39 -10.25 -28.01
N GLY A 21 14.33 -9.93 -29.31
CA GLY A 21 13.97 -10.87 -30.39
C GLY A 21 12.54 -11.38 -30.30
N GLN A 22 11.73 -10.68 -29.52
CA GLN A 22 10.47 -11.16 -29.00
C GLN A 22 9.30 -10.31 -29.49
N ASP A 23 9.44 -8.98 -29.55
CA ASP A 23 8.39 -8.06 -29.99
C ASP A 23 8.92 -6.75 -30.63
N PRO A 24 8.70 -6.49 -31.93
CA PRO A 24 9.27 -5.34 -32.65
C PRO A 24 8.77 -3.96 -32.16
N LEU A 25 7.65 -3.92 -31.44
CA LEU A 25 6.99 -2.68 -31.03
C LEU A 25 7.54 -2.13 -29.70
N LEU A 26 8.12 -3.00 -28.88
CA LEU A 26 8.66 -2.65 -27.56
C LEU A 26 10.16 -2.93 -27.44
N GLU A 27 10.73 -3.69 -28.38
CA GLU A 27 12.18 -3.81 -28.53
C GLU A 27 12.76 -2.50 -29.06
N ILE A 28 13.63 -1.89 -28.27
CA ILE A 28 14.39 -0.70 -28.67
C ILE A 28 15.80 -1.21 -29.01
N ASP A 29 16.06 -1.44 -30.30
CA ASP A 29 17.31 -2.05 -30.80
C ASP A 29 18.58 -1.40 -30.23
N ALA A 30 18.56 -0.07 -30.03
CA ALA A 30 19.69 0.67 -29.47
C ALA A 30 19.97 0.34 -28.00
N ILE A 31 18.95 -0.08 -27.23
CA ILE A 31 19.05 -0.40 -25.80
C ILE A 31 19.21 -1.91 -25.60
N SER A 32 18.48 -2.74 -26.35
CA SER A 32 18.57 -4.20 -26.25
C SER A 32 19.96 -4.73 -26.63
N ALA A 33 20.67 -4.04 -27.54
CA ALA A 33 22.04 -4.38 -27.93
C ALA A 33 23.05 -4.39 -26.76
N TYR A 34 22.77 -3.67 -25.67
CA TYR A 34 23.62 -3.68 -24.47
C TYR A 34 23.40 -4.91 -23.58
N ALA A 35 22.36 -5.70 -23.84
CA ALA A 35 22.04 -6.95 -23.14
C ALA A 35 22.42 -8.19 -23.99
N ASP A 36 23.21 -8.01 -25.04
CA ASP A 36 23.69 -9.10 -25.88
C ASP A 36 24.68 -10.04 -25.18
N PRO A 37 24.70 -11.35 -25.52
CA PRO A 37 25.73 -12.26 -25.05
C PRO A 37 27.13 -11.70 -25.34
N GLY A 38 27.93 -11.49 -24.30
CA GLY A 38 29.26 -10.86 -24.37
C GLY A 38 29.28 -9.33 -24.39
N SER A 39 28.13 -8.65 -24.30
CA SER A 39 28.03 -7.19 -24.20
C SER A 39 28.05 -6.70 -22.75
N LEU A 40 27.95 -5.39 -22.54
CA LEU A 40 28.18 -4.75 -21.24
C LEU A 40 27.23 -5.24 -20.13
N PHE A 41 25.97 -5.54 -20.47
CA PHE A 41 24.94 -5.98 -19.52
C PHE A 41 24.39 -7.36 -19.88
N ASP A 42 25.24 -8.25 -20.40
CA ASP A 42 24.90 -9.65 -20.61
C ASP A 42 24.25 -10.27 -19.34
N PRO A 43 23.05 -10.87 -19.46
CA PRO A 43 22.37 -11.55 -18.35
C PRO A 43 23.22 -12.64 -17.67
N GLU A 44 24.15 -13.27 -18.40
CA GLU A 44 25.07 -14.27 -17.85
C GLU A 44 26.40 -13.65 -17.38
N GLY A 45 26.61 -12.37 -17.62
CA GLY A 45 27.83 -11.63 -17.26
C GLY A 45 27.81 -11.07 -15.84
N TYR A 46 28.97 -10.62 -15.34
CA TYR A 46 29.12 -10.07 -13.99
C TYR A 46 28.35 -8.75 -13.74
N LEU A 47 28.01 -8.01 -14.80
CA LEU A 47 27.37 -6.69 -14.72
C LEU A 47 25.84 -6.75 -14.83
N PHE A 48 25.22 -7.95 -14.85
CA PHE A 48 23.76 -8.12 -14.92
C PHE A 48 22.99 -7.39 -13.81
N VAL A 49 23.63 -7.15 -12.66
CA VAL A 49 23.06 -6.44 -11.51
C VAL A 49 22.86 -4.95 -11.81
N VAL A 50 23.62 -4.35 -12.73
CA VAL A 50 23.56 -2.91 -13.01
C VAL A 50 22.20 -2.50 -13.59
N PRO A 51 21.67 -3.12 -14.66
CA PRO A 51 20.31 -2.85 -15.15
C PRO A 51 19.22 -3.06 -14.11
N ILE A 52 19.37 -4.07 -13.24
CA ILE A 52 18.43 -4.34 -12.14
C ILE A 52 18.45 -3.20 -11.12
N THR A 53 19.65 -2.69 -10.80
CA THR A 53 19.81 -1.57 -9.87
C THR A 53 19.28 -0.27 -10.47
N ILE A 54 19.53 -0.01 -11.76
CA ILE A 54 18.99 1.15 -12.48
C ILE A 54 17.45 1.09 -12.48
N HIS A 55 16.87 -0.08 -12.73
CA HIS A 55 15.44 -0.30 -12.65
C HIS A 55 14.87 0.08 -11.28
N ALA A 56 15.45 -0.48 -10.21
CA ALA A 56 15.03 -0.21 -8.84
C ALA A 56 15.16 1.29 -8.48
N CYS A 57 16.26 1.93 -8.89
CA CYS A 57 16.44 3.38 -8.73
C CYS A 57 15.41 4.18 -9.51
N SER A 58 15.07 3.76 -10.74
CA SER A 58 14.08 4.44 -11.57
C SER A 58 12.69 4.41 -10.94
N ILE A 59 12.27 3.26 -10.41
CA ILE A 59 11.00 3.09 -9.70
C ILE A 59 10.97 3.98 -8.46
N LEU A 60 12.05 4.00 -7.68
CA LEU A 60 12.15 4.85 -6.49
C LEU A 60 11.99 6.34 -6.84
N VAL A 61 12.66 6.81 -7.89
CA VAL A 61 12.53 8.20 -8.35
C VAL A 61 11.13 8.49 -8.88
N LEU A 62 10.55 7.59 -9.66
CA LEU A 62 9.18 7.71 -10.18
C LEU A 62 8.17 7.83 -9.04
N ASN A 63 8.26 6.98 -8.00
CA ASN A 63 7.38 7.02 -6.85
C ASN A 63 7.46 8.36 -6.08
N LEU A 64 8.67 8.92 -5.93
CA LEU A 64 8.85 10.25 -5.33
C LEU A 64 8.21 11.37 -6.17
N VAL A 65 8.38 11.32 -7.50
CA VAL A 65 7.77 12.27 -8.43
C VAL A 65 6.24 12.14 -8.41
N TYR A 66 5.71 10.91 -8.37
CA TYR A 66 4.28 10.66 -8.32
C TYR A 66 3.61 11.16 -7.05
N ARG A 67 4.27 11.03 -5.90
CA ARG A 67 3.78 11.62 -4.66
C ARG A 67 3.61 13.13 -4.81
N ARG A 68 4.63 13.83 -5.32
CA ARG A 68 4.61 15.29 -5.53
C ARG A 68 3.50 15.72 -6.48
N ILE A 69 3.36 15.02 -7.61
CA ILE A 69 2.33 15.34 -8.61
C ILE A 69 0.93 15.08 -8.05
N SER A 70 0.71 13.96 -7.35
CA SER A 70 -0.59 13.65 -6.76
C SER A 70 -1.01 14.70 -5.74
N MET A 71 -0.09 15.14 -4.87
CA MET A 71 -0.36 16.23 -3.92
C MET A 71 -0.71 17.52 -4.66
N TRP A 72 0.04 17.88 -5.70
CA TRP A 72 -0.22 19.08 -6.49
C TRP A 72 -1.58 19.05 -7.21
N LEU A 73 -1.91 17.95 -7.89
CA LEU A 73 -3.20 17.77 -8.56
C LEU A 73 -4.36 17.82 -7.57
N THR A 74 -4.22 17.17 -6.42
CA THR A 74 -5.28 17.13 -5.41
C THR A 74 -5.46 18.50 -4.73
N ALA A 75 -4.39 19.28 -4.60
CA ALA A 75 -4.47 20.66 -4.13
C ALA A 75 -5.22 21.56 -5.13
N LEU A 76 -5.05 21.34 -6.44
CA LEU A 76 -5.80 22.07 -7.48
C LEU A 76 -7.30 21.76 -7.46
N GLU A 77 -7.70 20.57 -7.05
CA GLU A 77 -9.09 20.13 -7.00
C GLU A 77 -9.89 20.79 -5.85
N ASN A 78 -9.21 21.47 -4.91
CA ASN A 78 -9.80 22.29 -3.85
C ASN A 78 -10.97 21.61 -3.10
N TYR A 79 -10.71 20.46 -2.49
CA TYR A 79 -11.70 19.74 -1.70
C TYR A 79 -12.13 20.51 -0.44
N PRO A 80 -13.42 20.43 -0.06
CA PRO A 80 -13.95 21.13 1.11
C PRO A 80 -13.53 20.52 2.45
N THR A 81 -13.12 19.25 2.48
CA THR A 81 -12.70 18.54 3.70
C THR A 81 -11.35 17.85 3.52
N GLU A 82 -10.57 17.76 4.59
CA GLU A 82 -9.28 17.03 4.62
C GLU A 82 -9.48 15.55 4.24
N THR A 83 -10.57 14.94 4.71
CA THR A 83 -10.90 13.54 4.38
C THR A 83 -11.14 13.33 2.89
N GLU A 84 -11.87 14.23 2.22
CA GLU A 84 -12.09 14.11 0.78
C GLU A 84 -10.80 14.35 -0.02
N HIS A 85 -9.97 15.29 0.45
CA HIS A 85 -8.65 15.52 -0.12
C HIS A 85 -7.77 14.26 -0.01
N GLU A 86 -7.65 13.68 1.18
CA GLU A 86 -6.89 12.44 1.42
C GLU A 86 -7.44 11.28 0.56
N HIS A 87 -8.77 11.13 0.47
CA HIS A 87 -9.40 10.09 -0.33
C HIS A 87 -9.06 10.20 -1.82
N ALA A 88 -9.15 11.41 -2.38
CA ALA A 88 -8.82 11.66 -3.77
C ALA A 88 -7.34 11.44 -4.06
N MET A 89 -6.46 11.77 -3.11
CA MET A 89 -5.02 11.51 -3.20
C MET A 89 -4.71 10.01 -3.21
N ILE A 90 -5.40 9.22 -2.38
CA ILE A 90 -5.30 7.75 -2.34
C ILE A 90 -5.62 7.16 -3.70
N VAL A 91 -6.78 7.48 -4.27
CA VAL A 91 -7.20 6.92 -5.57
C VAL A 91 -6.17 7.24 -6.66
N LYS A 92 -5.68 8.49 -6.74
CA LYS A 92 -4.68 8.87 -7.74
C LYS A 92 -3.39 8.07 -7.60
N ARG A 93 -2.82 8.02 -6.40
CA ARG A 93 -1.56 7.31 -6.13
C ARG A 93 -1.70 5.80 -6.38
N VAL A 94 -2.81 5.19 -5.96
CA VAL A 94 -3.06 3.75 -6.18
C VAL A 94 -3.08 3.43 -7.67
N CYS A 95 -3.73 4.25 -8.50
CA CYS A 95 -3.76 4.02 -9.95
C CYS A 95 -2.36 4.05 -10.57
N PHE A 96 -1.47 4.95 -10.11
CA PHE A 96 -0.10 5.00 -10.60
C PHE A 96 0.70 3.78 -10.15
N GLU A 97 0.67 3.48 -8.86
CA GLU A 97 1.40 2.34 -8.29
C GLU A 97 0.94 1.01 -8.88
N PHE A 98 -0.37 0.86 -9.15
CA PHE A 98 -0.91 -0.33 -9.81
C PHE A 98 -0.31 -0.52 -11.21
N VAL A 99 -0.22 0.55 -12.00
CA VAL A 99 0.37 0.45 -13.34
C VAL A 99 1.86 0.16 -13.24
N ASP A 100 2.58 0.82 -12.33
CA ASP A 100 4.01 0.59 -12.13
C ASP A 100 4.32 -0.85 -11.70
N CYS A 101 3.57 -1.39 -10.74
CA CYS A 101 3.79 -2.75 -10.24
C CYS A 101 3.32 -3.85 -11.20
N PHE A 102 2.17 -3.66 -11.88
CA PHE A 102 1.50 -4.76 -12.58
C PHE A 102 1.54 -4.67 -14.10
N ALA A 103 1.89 -3.53 -14.72
CA ALA A 103 1.86 -3.42 -16.19
C ALA A 103 2.79 -4.42 -16.88
N ALA A 104 4.00 -4.63 -16.35
CA ALA A 104 4.94 -5.62 -16.87
C ALA A 104 4.37 -7.05 -16.74
N LEU A 105 3.74 -7.39 -15.62
CA LEU A 105 3.11 -8.69 -15.41
C LEU A 105 1.92 -8.90 -16.35
N PHE A 106 1.10 -7.88 -16.57
CA PHE A 106 0.00 -7.93 -17.54
C PHE A 106 0.49 -8.11 -18.97
N TYR A 107 1.61 -7.46 -19.33
CA TYR A 107 2.27 -7.64 -20.61
C TYR A 107 2.71 -9.09 -20.83
N VAL A 108 3.44 -9.66 -19.87
CA VAL A 108 3.90 -11.06 -19.95
C VAL A 108 2.71 -12.03 -19.96
N ALA A 109 1.69 -11.78 -19.14
CA ALA A 109 0.52 -12.64 -19.05
C ALA A 109 -0.28 -12.69 -20.36
N PHE A 110 -0.64 -11.53 -20.93
CA PHE A 110 -1.66 -11.48 -21.98
C PHE A 110 -1.13 -11.24 -23.37
N TYR A 111 0.00 -10.55 -23.49
CA TYR A 111 0.61 -10.28 -24.77
C TYR A 111 1.64 -11.36 -25.12
N ARG A 112 2.59 -11.65 -24.21
CA ARG A 112 3.57 -12.75 -24.40
C ARG A 112 2.95 -14.13 -24.25
N ARG A 113 1.92 -14.27 -23.41
CA ARG A 113 1.21 -15.52 -23.12
C ARG A 113 2.13 -16.64 -22.59
N ASP A 114 3.15 -16.28 -21.83
CA ASP A 114 4.09 -17.23 -21.22
C ASP A 114 3.86 -17.30 -19.70
N ILE A 115 3.28 -18.41 -19.24
CA ILE A 115 3.02 -18.65 -17.82
C ILE A 115 4.30 -18.87 -16.99
N VAL A 116 5.36 -19.40 -17.61
CA VAL A 116 6.63 -19.66 -16.93
C VAL A 116 7.35 -18.35 -16.70
N GLN A 117 7.43 -17.51 -17.74
CA GLN A 117 7.99 -16.16 -17.61
C GLN A 117 7.17 -15.32 -16.61
N LEU A 118 5.83 -15.36 -16.70
CA LEU A 118 4.96 -14.66 -15.75
C LEU A 118 5.25 -15.04 -14.31
N ARG A 119 5.43 -16.34 -14.04
CA ARG A 119 5.75 -16.84 -12.70
C ARG A 119 7.12 -16.37 -12.22
N GLN A 120 8.13 -16.37 -13.10
CA GLN A 120 9.48 -15.94 -12.75
C GLN A 120 9.53 -14.45 -12.42
N GLU A 121 8.88 -13.61 -13.25
CA GLU A 121 8.76 -12.18 -13.01
C GLU A 121 7.96 -11.85 -11.75
N LEU A 122 6.85 -12.54 -11.54
CA LEU A 122 6.05 -12.36 -10.32
C LEU A 122 6.87 -12.74 -9.07
N LEU A 123 7.60 -13.85 -9.13
CA LEU A 123 8.42 -14.31 -8.01
C LEU A 123 9.57 -13.34 -7.73
N SER A 124 10.23 -12.81 -8.76
CA SER A 124 11.34 -11.87 -8.61
C SER A 124 10.84 -10.56 -7.99
N LEU A 125 9.80 -9.95 -8.56
CA LEU A 125 9.23 -8.69 -8.07
C LEU A 125 8.69 -8.83 -6.65
N TYR A 126 7.89 -9.86 -6.39
CA TYR A 126 7.33 -10.09 -5.07
C TYR A 126 8.41 -10.34 -4.02
N THR A 127 9.39 -11.20 -4.32
CA THR A 127 10.47 -11.51 -3.36
C THR A 127 11.34 -10.29 -3.10
N PHE A 128 11.69 -9.54 -4.14
CA PHE A 128 12.46 -8.31 -4.01
C PHE A 128 11.72 -7.30 -3.14
N ASP A 129 10.43 -7.12 -3.37
CA ASP A 129 9.59 -6.24 -2.57
C ASP A 129 9.49 -6.70 -1.12
N GLN A 130 9.25 -7.99 -0.85
CA GLN A 130 9.23 -8.53 0.52
C GLN A 130 10.59 -8.36 1.23
N VAL A 131 11.71 -8.59 0.54
CA VAL A 131 13.05 -8.38 1.11
C VAL A 131 13.30 -6.90 1.39
N ARG A 132 12.93 -6.01 0.45
CA ARG A 132 13.01 -4.56 0.63
C ARG A 132 12.21 -4.12 1.85
N ARG A 133 10.98 -4.64 2.03
CA ARG A 133 10.12 -4.36 3.19
C ARG A 133 10.82 -4.79 4.45
N VAL A 134 11.11 -6.08 4.63
CA VAL A 134 11.80 -6.60 5.82
C VAL A 134 13.10 -5.83 6.12
N ALA A 135 13.91 -5.55 5.09
CA ALA A 135 15.15 -4.80 5.26
C ALA A 135 14.90 -3.37 5.73
N LEU A 136 14.06 -2.58 5.04
CA LEU A 136 13.80 -1.19 5.42
C LEU A 136 13.08 -1.13 6.77
N GLU A 137 12.05 -1.94 6.96
CA GLU A 137 11.19 -2.03 8.14
C GLU A 137 11.96 -2.44 9.40
N THR A 138 12.86 -3.42 9.28
CA THR A 138 13.63 -3.94 10.42
C THR A 138 14.90 -3.13 10.64
N VAL A 139 15.61 -2.71 9.59
CA VAL A 139 16.90 -2.00 9.72
C VAL A 139 16.70 -0.53 10.08
N MET A 140 15.65 0.15 9.58
CA MET A 140 15.36 1.55 9.90
C MET A 140 15.34 1.82 11.42
N PRO A 141 14.62 1.06 12.27
CA PRO A 141 14.60 1.34 13.70
C PRO A 141 15.98 1.16 14.36
N PHE A 142 16.79 0.18 13.93
CA PHE A 142 18.14 0.02 14.47
C PHE A 142 19.10 1.11 14.03
N VAL A 143 19.04 1.53 12.76
CA VAL A 143 19.89 2.59 12.22
C VAL A 143 19.56 3.93 12.85
N THR A 144 18.28 4.29 12.90
CA THR A 144 17.83 5.56 13.48
C THR A 144 18.15 5.62 14.98
N GLN A 145 17.86 4.56 15.74
CA GLN A 145 18.17 4.49 17.17
C GLN A 145 19.68 4.58 17.44
N ARG A 146 20.51 3.90 16.63
CA ARG A 146 21.96 3.89 16.83
C ARG A 146 22.64 5.16 16.35
N ALA A 147 22.14 5.77 15.26
CA ALA A 147 22.61 7.05 14.76
C ALA A 147 22.30 8.18 15.76
N SER A 148 21.06 8.24 16.28
CA SER A 148 20.67 9.18 17.33
C SER A 148 21.55 9.02 18.57
N HIS A 149 21.68 7.80 19.11
CA HIS A 149 22.54 7.57 20.30
C HIS A 149 24.01 7.95 20.06
N TRP A 150 24.56 7.66 18.88
CA TRP A 150 25.92 8.05 18.51
C TRP A 150 26.08 9.57 18.41
N TRP A 151 25.10 10.26 17.83
CA TRP A 151 25.10 11.71 17.66
C TRP A 151 25.04 12.44 19.01
N HIS A 152 24.12 12.06 19.91
CA HIS A 152 24.01 12.65 21.26
C HIS A 152 25.26 12.41 22.11
N HIS A 153 25.96 11.28 21.94
CA HIS A 153 27.22 11.01 22.65
C HIS A 153 28.41 11.82 22.11
N ARG A 154 28.33 12.27 20.86
CA ARG A 154 29.35 13.09 20.21
C ARG A 154 29.14 14.58 20.47
N SER A 155 27.90 15.06 20.45
CA SER A 155 27.58 16.45 20.77
C SER A 155 27.83 16.78 22.25
N SER A 156 27.48 15.87 23.17
CA SER A 156 27.77 16.03 24.61
C SER A 156 29.27 16.02 24.95
N ARG A 157 30.11 15.35 24.16
CA ARG A 157 31.59 15.44 24.26
C ARG A 157 32.16 16.78 23.83
N THR A 158 31.42 17.52 22.99
CA THR A 158 31.86 18.82 22.46
C THR A 158 31.38 19.96 23.37
N GLU A 159 30.20 19.83 23.97
CA GLU A 159 29.67 20.78 24.96
C GLU A 159 30.24 20.58 26.38
N GLY A 160 30.52 19.34 26.80
CA GLY A 160 31.06 19.03 28.13
C GLY A 160 32.49 19.53 28.40
N SER A 161 33.19 20.01 27.37
CA SER A 161 34.49 20.68 27.52
C SER A 161 34.38 22.19 27.75
N ALA A 162 33.20 22.79 27.58
CA ALA A 162 33.01 24.25 27.61
C ALA A 162 32.34 24.79 28.89
N THR A 163 31.90 23.93 29.82
CA THR A 163 31.16 24.36 31.03
C THR A 163 31.78 23.90 32.36
N LEU A 164 33.10 23.77 32.43
CA LEU A 164 33.83 23.57 33.69
C LEU A 164 34.50 24.86 34.15
N ASP A 165 33.71 25.92 34.33
CA ASP A 165 34.08 27.03 35.22
C ASP A 165 32.80 27.75 35.61
N ASP A 166 32.30 27.49 36.82
CA ASP A 166 31.57 28.49 37.62
C ASP A 166 31.14 27.92 38.99
N GLY A 167 31.73 28.49 40.02
CA GLY A 167 30.99 29.02 41.17
C GLY A 167 30.37 28.05 42.18
N VAL A 168 31.12 27.81 43.26
CA VAL A 168 30.61 27.29 44.54
C VAL A 168 29.46 28.16 45.07
N GLY A 169 28.28 27.57 45.29
CA GLY A 169 27.19 28.25 46.00
C GLY A 169 25.91 27.43 46.16
N ALA A 170 25.70 26.93 47.39
CA ALA A 170 24.47 26.31 47.93
C ALA A 170 24.03 24.96 47.34
N SER A 171 24.14 23.90 48.17
CA SER A 171 23.51 22.60 47.88
C SER A 171 21.98 22.76 47.88
N PRO A 172 21.29 22.47 46.76
CA PRO A 172 19.85 22.52 46.72
C PRO A 172 19.26 21.40 47.57
N SER A 173 18.12 21.67 48.22
CA SER A 173 17.36 20.63 48.94
C SER A 173 17.07 19.44 48.01
N PRO A 174 17.05 18.19 48.50
CA PRO A 174 16.89 17.00 47.65
C PRO A 174 15.60 17.03 46.80
N SER A 175 14.55 17.71 47.28
CA SER A 175 13.28 17.85 46.56
C SER A 175 13.33 18.82 45.36
N SER A 176 14.13 19.89 45.44
CA SER A 176 14.27 20.89 44.37
C SER A 176 15.23 20.42 43.27
N SER A 177 16.27 19.67 43.65
CA SER A 177 17.18 19.03 42.70
C SER A 177 16.48 17.92 41.90
N ALA A 178 15.64 17.12 42.55
CA ALA A 178 14.87 16.07 41.88
C ALA A 178 13.86 16.61 40.85
N LYS A 179 13.15 17.69 41.18
CA LYS A 179 12.23 18.37 40.24
C LYS A 179 12.96 18.96 39.04
N LEU A 180 14.07 19.67 39.27
CA LEU A 180 14.85 20.26 38.17
C LEU A 180 15.39 19.20 37.20
N HIS A 181 15.78 18.03 37.74
CA HIS A 181 16.21 16.89 36.93
C HIS A 181 15.05 16.27 36.14
N ASP A 182 13.87 16.16 36.73
CA ASP A 182 12.66 15.66 36.07
C ASP A 182 12.19 16.60 34.95
N ASP A 183 12.21 17.92 35.19
CA ASP A 183 11.86 18.95 34.21
C ASP A 183 12.85 18.92 33.03
N ARG A 184 14.15 18.81 33.31
CA ARG A 184 15.18 18.69 32.25
C ARG A 184 15.03 17.41 31.45
N ALA A 185 14.77 16.28 32.11
CA ALA A 185 14.52 15.00 31.43
C ALA A 185 13.26 15.05 30.56
N THR A 186 12.20 15.71 31.04
CA THR A 186 10.96 15.91 30.29
C THR A 186 11.17 16.80 29.08
N PHE A 187 11.92 17.90 29.23
CA PHE A 187 12.28 18.79 28.13
C PHE A 187 13.10 18.09 27.05
N THR A 188 14.14 17.34 27.44
CA THR A 188 14.95 16.56 26.48
C THR A 188 14.10 15.57 25.71
N ARG A 189 13.23 14.81 26.39
CA ARG A 189 12.29 13.88 25.72
C ARG A 189 11.35 14.60 24.75
N ALA A 190 10.88 15.79 25.10
CA ALA A 190 10.01 16.56 24.22
C ALA A 190 10.75 17.06 22.98
N MET A 191 12.02 17.45 23.10
CA MET A 191 12.85 17.85 21.96
C MET A 191 13.16 16.67 21.04
N ASP A 192 13.54 15.52 21.61
CA ASP A 192 13.77 14.29 20.83
C ASP A 192 12.51 13.86 20.07
N GLU A 193 11.33 14.08 20.65
CA GLU A 193 10.05 13.73 20.02
C GLU A 193 9.68 14.68 18.86
N ILE A 194 10.10 15.95 18.91
CA ILE A 194 9.86 16.93 17.83
C ILE A 194 10.73 16.61 16.60
N GLU A 195 11.92 16.05 16.79
CA GLU A 195 12.84 15.70 15.69
C GLU A 195 12.34 14.51 14.86
N LYS A 196 11.47 13.66 15.43
CA LYS A 196 10.90 12.50 14.73
C LYS A 196 9.91 12.90 13.64
N GLU A 197 9.88 12.10 12.59
CA GLU A 197 8.93 12.24 11.49
C GLU A 197 7.49 11.97 11.92
N GLU A 198 6.54 12.61 11.22
CA GLU A 198 5.11 12.39 11.43
C GLU A 198 4.67 11.05 10.83
N TYR A 199 3.80 10.35 11.54
CA TYR A 199 3.23 9.10 11.04
C TYR A 199 2.17 9.35 9.96
N GLU A 200 2.41 8.84 8.75
CA GLU A 200 1.43 8.81 7.66
C GLU A 200 0.96 7.37 7.39
N SER A 201 -0.28 7.04 7.78
CA SER A 201 -0.85 5.70 7.56
C SER A 201 -1.03 5.30 6.09
N PHE A 202 -0.89 6.27 5.18
CA PHE A 202 -1.11 6.06 3.75
C PHE A 202 -0.17 4.99 3.18
N ASP A 203 1.13 5.14 3.45
CA ASP A 203 2.16 4.33 2.79
C ASP A 203 2.05 2.87 3.24
N ASP A 204 1.75 2.63 4.53
CA ASP A 204 1.46 1.29 5.07
C ASP A 204 0.27 0.62 4.37
N TYR A 205 -0.84 1.36 4.16
CA TYR A 205 -2.00 0.80 3.44
C TYR A 205 -1.71 0.56 1.95
N MET A 206 -0.93 1.43 1.30
CA MET A 206 -0.53 1.24 -0.10
C MET A 206 0.26 -0.07 -0.24
N GLU A 207 1.21 -0.26 0.66
CA GLU A 207 2.03 -1.45 0.79
C GLU A 207 1.20 -2.73 0.90
N MET A 208 0.29 -2.77 1.87
CA MET A 208 -0.60 -3.92 2.06
C MET A 208 -1.53 -4.15 0.86
N THR A 209 -1.95 -3.07 0.20
CA THR A 209 -2.82 -3.14 -0.99
C THR A 209 -2.09 -3.73 -2.19
N MET A 210 -0.84 -3.32 -2.44
CA MET A 210 -0.05 -3.87 -3.55
C MET A 210 0.30 -5.35 -3.30
N GLN A 211 0.62 -5.71 -2.05
CA GLN A 211 0.81 -7.11 -1.66
C GLN A 211 -0.45 -7.95 -1.92
N TYR A 212 -1.64 -7.45 -1.57
CA TYR A 212 -2.91 -8.09 -1.91
C TYR A 212 -3.07 -8.28 -3.43
N GLY A 213 -2.64 -7.30 -4.23
CA GLY A 213 -2.60 -7.40 -5.70
C GLY A 213 -1.69 -8.53 -6.19
N TYR A 214 -0.45 -8.61 -5.70
CA TYR A 214 0.49 -9.69 -6.05
C TYR A 214 -0.06 -11.08 -5.74
N VAL A 215 -0.78 -11.23 -4.62
CA VAL A 215 -1.38 -12.51 -4.22
C VAL A 215 -2.59 -12.88 -5.08
N THR A 216 -3.44 -11.90 -5.42
CA THR A 216 -4.76 -12.20 -6.01
C THR A 216 -4.80 -12.11 -7.54
N LEU A 217 -4.12 -11.14 -8.16
CA LEU A 217 -4.21 -10.93 -9.62
C LEU A 217 -3.66 -12.12 -10.41
N PHE A 218 -2.58 -12.72 -9.94
CA PHE A 218 -1.86 -13.81 -10.62
C PHE A 218 -1.76 -15.08 -9.75
N ALA A 219 -2.80 -15.34 -8.94
CA ALA A 219 -2.84 -16.44 -7.98
C ALA A 219 -2.53 -17.81 -8.62
N SER A 220 -2.98 -18.03 -9.85
CA SER A 220 -2.70 -19.26 -10.60
C SER A 220 -1.22 -19.45 -10.99
N ALA A 221 -0.47 -18.36 -11.16
CA ALA A 221 0.95 -18.40 -11.52
C ALA A 221 1.86 -18.62 -10.31
N PHE A 222 1.50 -18.08 -9.14
CA PHE A 222 2.26 -18.26 -7.89
C PHE A 222 1.36 -18.49 -6.66
N PRO A 223 0.82 -19.71 -6.46
CA PRO A 223 -0.08 -20.01 -5.35
C PRO A 223 0.56 -19.85 -3.96
N LEU A 224 1.89 -20.03 -3.85
CA LEU A 224 2.61 -19.92 -2.57
C LEU A 224 2.74 -18.46 -2.09
N ALA A 225 2.44 -17.48 -2.96
CA ALA A 225 2.43 -16.05 -2.60
C ALA A 225 1.63 -15.78 -1.32
N ALA A 226 0.44 -16.38 -1.21
CA ALA A 226 -0.43 -16.20 -0.05
C ALA A 226 0.23 -16.66 1.26
N VAL A 227 0.91 -17.80 1.25
CA VAL A 227 1.62 -18.32 2.44
C VAL A 227 2.80 -17.42 2.78
N CYS A 228 3.59 -17.01 1.77
CA CYS A 228 4.68 -16.06 1.96
C CYS A 228 4.18 -14.72 2.53
N SER A 229 3.03 -14.22 2.05
CA SER A 229 2.42 -12.99 2.54
C SER A 229 1.97 -13.10 3.99
N VAL A 230 1.41 -14.25 4.40
CA VAL A 230 1.08 -14.48 5.82
C VAL A 230 2.33 -14.38 6.70
N ILE A 231 3.43 -15.02 6.30
CA ILE A 231 4.70 -14.95 7.05
C ILE A 231 5.24 -13.51 7.10
N GLY A 232 5.24 -12.82 5.95
CA GLY A 232 5.64 -11.41 5.86
C GLY A 232 4.82 -10.54 6.80
N ASN A 233 3.49 -10.66 6.78
CA ASN A 233 2.59 -9.87 7.62
C ASN A 233 2.78 -10.12 9.11
N LEU A 234 3.20 -11.33 9.52
CA LEU A 234 3.52 -11.61 10.92
C LEU A 234 4.81 -10.91 11.37
N LEU A 235 5.78 -10.74 10.49
CA LEU A 235 6.96 -9.93 10.75
C LEU A 235 6.58 -8.44 10.77
N GLU A 236 5.75 -8.03 9.82
CA GLU A 236 5.29 -6.65 9.64
C GLU A 236 4.58 -6.08 10.87
N ILE A 237 3.68 -6.86 11.49
CA ILE A 237 3.00 -6.44 12.72
C ILE A 237 4.01 -6.03 13.82
N ASN A 238 5.15 -6.72 13.89
CA ASN A 238 6.18 -6.41 14.87
C ASN A 238 7.05 -5.21 14.45
N SER A 239 7.39 -5.08 13.15
CA SER A 239 8.14 -3.92 12.67
C SER A 239 7.34 -2.64 12.81
N ASP A 240 6.05 -2.64 12.45
CA ASP A 240 5.16 -1.49 12.60
C ASP A 240 4.98 -1.08 14.06
N PHE A 241 4.89 -2.05 14.98
CA PHE A 241 4.83 -1.76 16.40
C PHE A 241 6.11 -1.05 16.89
N VAL A 242 7.28 -1.46 16.40
CA VAL A 242 8.57 -0.83 16.73
C VAL A 242 8.66 0.56 16.08
N LYS A 243 8.22 0.69 14.83
CA LYS A 243 8.18 1.94 14.06
C LYS A 243 7.37 3.02 14.80
N LEU A 244 6.15 2.70 15.21
CA LEU A 244 5.26 3.61 15.96
C LEU A 244 5.76 3.93 17.38
N ARG A 245 6.51 3.01 18.00
CA ARG A 245 6.95 3.20 19.39
C ARG A 245 8.25 3.98 19.51
N TYR A 246 9.19 3.76 18.60
CA TYR A 246 10.57 4.24 18.76
C TYR A 246 11.03 5.19 17.66
N VAL A 247 10.50 5.07 16.44
CA VAL A 247 11.00 5.80 15.26
C VAL A 247 10.18 7.06 15.02
N LEU A 248 8.86 6.94 15.04
CA LEU A 248 7.95 8.00 14.66
C LEU A 248 7.48 8.83 15.85
N ARG A 249 7.07 10.06 15.55
CA ARG A 249 6.39 10.92 16.51
C ARG A 249 5.00 10.37 16.82
N ARG A 250 4.57 10.46 18.07
CA ARG A 250 3.24 10.00 18.49
C ARG A 250 2.14 10.68 17.65
N PRO A 251 1.36 9.91 16.88
CA PRO A 251 0.29 10.49 16.07
C PRO A 251 -0.86 10.97 16.95
N LEU A 252 -1.56 12.01 16.46
CA LEU A 252 -2.79 12.47 17.08
C LEU A 252 -3.92 11.46 16.80
N PRO A 253 -4.68 11.04 17.82
CA PRO A 253 -5.74 10.06 17.63
C PRO A 253 -6.89 10.65 16.80
N ARG A 254 -7.03 10.21 15.55
CA ARG A 254 -8.16 10.53 14.67
C ARG A 254 -9.24 9.45 14.81
N ARG A 255 -10.50 9.86 14.81
CA ARG A 255 -11.64 8.94 14.89
C ARG A 255 -12.14 8.64 13.48
N GLU A 256 -11.77 7.47 12.98
CA GLU A 256 -12.27 6.98 11.70
C GLU A 256 -13.30 5.87 11.89
N VAL A 257 -14.30 5.83 11.00
CA VAL A 257 -15.36 4.82 11.01
C VAL A 257 -14.98 3.58 10.18
N SER A 258 -14.09 3.75 9.21
CA SER A 258 -13.64 2.73 8.26
C SER A 258 -12.20 3.02 7.85
N ILE A 259 -11.55 2.08 7.17
CA ILE A 259 -10.27 2.29 6.47
C ILE A 259 -10.43 3.19 5.23
N GLY A 260 -11.50 3.98 5.13
CA GLY A 260 -11.75 4.90 4.01
C GLY A 260 -11.81 4.23 2.62
N PRO A 261 -11.19 4.82 1.59
CA PRO A 261 -11.28 4.39 0.19
C PRO A 261 -10.54 3.07 -0.08
N TRP A 262 -9.65 2.64 0.82
CA TRP A 262 -8.93 1.37 0.69
C TRP A 262 -9.87 0.18 0.56
N VAL A 263 -11.06 0.21 1.18
CA VAL A 263 -12.09 -0.83 0.97
C VAL A 263 -12.50 -0.92 -0.51
N GLN A 264 -12.70 0.22 -1.17
CA GLN A 264 -13.11 0.26 -2.57
C GLN A 264 -11.97 -0.21 -3.49
N VAL A 265 -10.73 0.17 -3.16
CA VAL A 265 -9.53 -0.28 -3.87
C VAL A 265 -9.35 -1.80 -3.79
N LEU A 266 -9.45 -2.39 -2.60
CA LEU A 266 -9.33 -3.85 -2.42
C LEU A 266 -10.46 -4.61 -3.14
N ARG A 267 -11.68 -4.05 -3.16
CA ARG A 267 -12.78 -4.61 -3.98
C ARG A 267 -12.48 -4.54 -5.47
N LEU A 268 -11.95 -3.41 -5.95
CA LEU A 268 -11.54 -3.27 -7.34
C LEU A 268 -10.48 -4.31 -7.72
N PHE A 269 -9.45 -4.49 -6.88
CA PHE A 269 -8.43 -5.52 -7.08
C PHE A 269 -9.03 -6.92 -7.15
N THR A 270 -10.04 -7.20 -6.32
CA THR A 270 -10.75 -8.49 -6.33
C THR A 270 -11.49 -8.71 -7.64
N TYR A 271 -12.19 -7.69 -8.17
CA TYR A 271 -12.87 -7.81 -9.47
C TYR A 271 -11.88 -7.97 -10.63
N ILE A 272 -10.81 -7.17 -10.64
CA ILE A 272 -9.74 -7.31 -11.65
C ILE A 272 -9.11 -8.71 -11.55
N SER A 273 -8.88 -9.22 -10.33
CA SER A 273 -8.32 -10.55 -10.11
C SER A 273 -9.18 -11.67 -10.71
N VAL A 274 -10.51 -11.59 -10.62
CA VAL A 274 -11.40 -12.57 -11.27
C VAL A 274 -11.17 -12.57 -12.79
N ILE A 275 -11.21 -11.39 -13.41
CA ILE A 275 -11.00 -11.23 -14.86
C ILE A 275 -9.61 -11.74 -15.25
N THR A 276 -8.58 -11.35 -14.49
CA THR A 276 -7.19 -11.73 -14.75
C THR A 276 -6.99 -13.24 -14.66
N ASN A 277 -7.47 -13.90 -13.61
CA ASN A 277 -7.28 -15.35 -13.44
C ASN A 277 -8.05 -16.17 -14.48
N VAL A 278 -9.26 -15.76 -14.86
CA VAL A 278 -10.01 -16.41 -15.97
C VAL A 278 -9.26 -16.23 -17.29
N SER A 279 -8.70 -15.05 -17.53
CA SER A 279 -7.93 -14.77 -18.74
C SER A 279 -6.60 -15.53 -18.78
N VAL A 280 -5.90 -15.66 -17.64
CA VAL A 280 -4.67 -16.46 -17.51
C VAL A 280 -4.98 -17.94 -17.73
N PHE A 281 -6.07 -18.45 -17.15
CA PHE A 281 -6.54 -19.81 -17.41
C PHE A 281 -6.75 -20.06 -18.91
N ALA A 282 -7.37 -19.08 -19.58
CA ALA A 282 -7.75 -19.17 -20.98
C ALA A 282 -6.59 -19.08 -21.97
N TYR A 283 -5.79 -18.01 -21.87
CA TYR A 283 -4.90 -17.59 -22.96
C TYR A 283 -3.42 -17.85 -22.65
N THR A 284 -3.07 -17.92 -21.37
CA THR A 284 -1.67 -17.98 -20.92
C THR A 284 -1.30 -19.39 -20.45
N SER A 285 -2.24 -20.11 -19.85
CA SER A 285 -2.00 -21.44 -19.28
C SER A 285 -2.36 -22.56 -20.24
N ASN A 286 -1.70 -23.71 -20.10
CA ASN A 286 -2.07 -24.94 -20.81
C ASN A 286 -3.33 -25.62 -20.26
N GLN A 287 -3.93 -25.07 -19.19
CA GLN A 287 -5.03 -25.73 -18.48
C GLN A 287 -6.28 -25.86 -19.35
N MET A 288 -6.60 -24.85 -20.16
CA MET A 288 -7.75 -24.93 -21.07
C MET A 288 -7.54 -25.99 -22.17
N ARG A 289 -6.31 -26.10 -22.69
CA ARG A 289 -5.93 -27.14 -23.66
C ARG A 289 -6.08 -28.55 -23.07
N THR A 290 -5.68 -28.72 -21.81
CA THR A 290 -5.80 -30.01 -21.10
C THR A 290 -7.24 -30.33 -20.73
N ALA A 291 -8.01 -29.36 -20.26
CA ALA A 291 -9.40 -29.55 -19.83
C ALA A 291 -10.35 -29.80 -21.01
N PHE A 292 -10.11 -29.14 -22.14
CA PHE A 292 -10.97 -29.22 -23.31
C PHE A 292 -10.17 -29.52 -24.60
N PRO A 293 -9.55 -30.71 -24.71
CA PRO A 293 -8.70 -31.07 -25.83
C PRO A 293 -9.44 -31.06 -27.18
N ARG A 294 -10.77 -31.18 -27.17
CA ARG A 294 -11.62 -31.15 -28.38
C ARG A 294 -11.57 -29.81 -29.13
N TYR A 295 -11.27 -28.71 -28.45
CA TYR A 295 -11.21 -27.38 -29.06
C TYR A 295 -9.81 -27.01 -29.57
N PHE A 296 -8.80 -27.86 -29.34
CA PHE A 296 -7.43 -27.59 -29.75
C PHE A 296 -6.96 -28.62 -30.78
N ASN A 297 -6.13 -28.17 -31.71
CA ASN A 297 -5.48 -29.04 -32.68
C ASN A 297 -4.23 -29.72 -32.06
N ALA A 298 -3.59 -30.62 -32.81
CA ALA A 298 -2.37 -31.29 -32.36
C ALA A 298 -1.20 -30.32 -32.11
N LEU A 299 -1.17 -29.19 -32.83
CA LEU A 299 -0.18 -28.12 -32.67
C LEU A 299 -0.42 -27.27 -31.42
N GLY A 300 -1.62 -27.30 -30.85
CA GLY A 300 -2.01 -26.53 -29.66
C GLY A 300 -2.69 -25.22 -29.93
N GLU A 301 -3.00 -24.94 -31.18
CA GLU A 301 -3.80 -23.80 -31.57
C GLU A 301 -5.29 -24.17 -31.45
N MET A 302 -6.13 -23.16 -31.25
CA MET A 302 -7.57 -23.36 -31.27
C MET A 302 -7.98 -23.85 -32.67
N ARG A 303 -8.90 -24.82 -32.71
CA ARG A 303 -9.39 -25.36 -33.96
C ARG A 303 -10.33 -24.35 -34.62
N ASP A 304 -10.18 -24.14 -35.93
CA ASP A 304 -11.06 -23.25 -36.70
C ASP A 304 -12.55 -23.51 -36.41
N GLY A 305 -13.27 -22.44 -36.06
CA GLY A 305 -14.70 -22.48 -35.71
C GLY A 305 -15.02 -22.86 -34.26
N THR A 306 -14.04 -23.16 -33.42
CA THR A 306 -14.26 -23.43 -31.98
C THR A 306 -13.99 -22.23 -31.07
N GLU A 307 -13.36 -21.19 -31.60
CA GLU A 307 -12.95 -19.99 -30.87
C GLU A 307 -14.15 -19.26 -30.23
N GLU A 308 -15.26 -19.15 -30.96
CA GLU A 308 -16.49 -18.49 -30.48
C GLU A 308 -17.05 -19.18 -29.24
N TYR A 309 -17.10 -20.52 -29.23
CA TYR A 309 -17.61 -21.30 -28.11
C TYR A 309 -16.72 -21.16 -26.87
N VAL A 310 -15.40 -21.08 -27.07
CA VAL A 310 -14.43 -20.87 -25.99
C VAL A 310 -14.61 -19.49 -25.37
N VAL A 311 -14.71 -18.44 -26.19
CA VAL A 311 -14.93 -17.07 -25.68
C VAL A 311 -16.25 -16.95 -24.93
N VAL A 312 -17.33 -17.55 -25.44
CA VAL A 312 -18.63 -17.57 -24.74
C VAL A 312 -18.54 -18.34 -23.43
N ALA A 313 -17.86 -19.49 -23.39
CA ALA A 313 -17.67 -20.25 -22.17
C ALA A 313 -16.87 -19.47 -21.11
N LEU A 314 -15.83 -18.75 -21.53
CA LEU A 314 -15.05 -17.88 -20.65
C LEU A 314 -15.86 -16.71 -20.11
N PHE A 315 -16.65 -16.06 -20.97
CA PHE A 315 -17.55 -14.99 -20.57
C PHE A 315 -18.56 -15.47 -19.52
N VAL A 316 -19.16 -16.65 -19.74
CA VAL A 316 -20.07 -17.26 -18.76
C VAL A 316 -19.34 -17.59 -17.45
N LEU A 317 -18.15 -18.18 -17.50
CA LEU A 317 -17.36 -18.49 -16.32
C LEU A 317 -17.00 -17.24 -15.52
N GLU A 318 -16.53 -16.19 -16.20
CA GLU A 318 -16.18 -14.90 -15.61
C GLU A 318 -17.40 -14.24 -14.95
N HIS A 319 -18.55 -14.19 -15.64
CA HIS A 319 -19.79 -13.66 -15.07
C HIS A 319 -20.31 -14.47 -13.88
N LEU A 320 -20.17 -15.80 -13.90
CA LEU A 320 -20.53 -16.66 -12.76
C LEU A 320 -19.65 -16.38 -11.54
N LEU A 321 -18.33 -16.21 -11.73
CA LEU A 321 -17.41 -15.90 -10.65
C LEU A 321 -17.64 -14.47 -10.10
N LEU A 322 -17.85 -13.48 -10.97
CA LEU A 322 -18.22 -12.14 -10.55
C LEU A 322 -19.56 -12.11 -9.80
N ALA A 323 -20.56 -12.85 -10.29
CA ALA A 323 -21.83 -13.01 -9.60
C ALA A 323 -21.66 -13.67 -8.23
N ALA A 324 -20.77 -14.64 -8.09
CA ALA A 324 -20.45 -15.26 -6.81
C ALA A 324 -19.80 -14.25 -5.84
N VAL A 325 -18.82 -13.45 -6.30
CA VAL A 325 -18.21 -12.39 -5.49
C VAL A 325 -19.26 -11.37 -5.04
N PHE A 326 -20.10 -10.90 -5.96
CA PHE A 326 -21.18 -9.96 -5.65
C PHE A 326 -22.18 -10.56 -4.65
N PHE A 327 -22.56 -11.82 -4.85
CA PHE A 327 -23.47 -12.52 -3.96
C PHE A 327 -22.90 -12.66 -2.55
N ILE A 328 -21.61 -12.95 -2.40
CA ILE A 328 -20.94 -13.01 -1.10
C ILE A 328 -20.94 -11.63 -0.42
N ASP A 329 -20.59 -10.55 -1.13
CA ASP A 329 -20.62 -9.18 -0.54
C ASP A 329 -22.04 -8.74 -0.18
N TRP A 330 -23.04 -9.21 -0.92
CA TRP A 330 -24.46 -8.96 -0.61
C TRP A 330 -24.97 -9.81 0.56
N TRP A 331 -24.58 -11.08 0.65
CA TRP A 331 -25.05 -12.02 1.67
C TRP A 331 -24.46 -11.71 3.05
N ILE A 332 -23.18 -11.33 3.12
CA ILE A 332 -22.52 -11.07 4.39
C ILE A 332 -22.90 -9.66 4.90
N PRO A 333 -23.65 -9.55 6.02
CA PRO A 333 -24.06 -8.24 6.53
C PRO A 333 -22.85 -7.43 7.00
N ARG A 334 -22.71 -6.20 6.50
CA ARG A 334 -21.60 -5.29 6.86
C ARG A 334 -21.50 -4.95 8.35
N ILE A 335 -22.62 -5.01 9.07
CA ILE A 335 -22.68 -4.72 10.51
C ILE A 335 -23.19 -5.97 11.22
N PRO A 336 -22.40 -6.56 12.14
CA PRO A 336 -22.83 -7.71 12.93
C PRO A 336 -24.11 -7.40 13.74
N TYR A 337 -24.93 -8.43 13.96
CA TYR A 337 -26.20 -8.29 14.69
C TYR A 337 -26.02 -7.73 16.11
N SER A 338 -24.96 -8.17 16.81
CA SER A 338 -24.59 -7.68 18.15
C SER A 338 -24.40 -6.17 18.16
N VAL A 339 -23.62 -5.62 17.22
CA VAL A 339 -23.37 -4.18 17.07
C VAL A 339 -24.65 -3.44 16.70
N LYS A 340 -25.44 -3.97 15.76
CA LYS A 340 -26.72 -3.36 15.35
C LYS A 340 -27.70 -3.24 16.52
N SER A 341 -27.76 -4.25 17.38
CA SER A 341 -28.59 -4.23 18.59
C SER A 341 -28.14 -3.16 19.59
N LEU A 342 -26.84 -3.02 19.80
CA LEU A 342 -26.25 -1.99 20.67
C LEU A 342 -26.46 -0.58 20.12
N MET A 343 -26.31 -0.37 18.82
CA MET A 343 -26.60 0.92 18.17
C MET A 343 -28.07 1.31 18.35
N ARG A 344 -29.00 0.36 18.17
CA ARG A 344 -30.43 0.58 18.42
C ARG A 344 -30.71 0.94 19.89
N GLN A 345 -30.08 0.26 20.85
CA GLN A 345 -30.21 0.59 22.27
C GLN A 345 -29.64 1.96 22.61
N ARG A 346 -28.47 2.31 22.06
CA ARG A 346 -27.85 3.63 22.24
C ARG A 346 -28.75 4.73 21.67
N GLN A 347 -29.33 4.52 20.49
CA GLN A 347 -30.23 5.48 19.85
C GLN A 347 -31.52 5.68 20.65
N LYS A 348 -32.10 4.59 21.19
CA LYS A 348 -33.25 4.68 22.11
C LYS A 348 -32.93 5.49 23.38
N ARG A 349 -31.77 5.25 24.00
CA ARG A 349 -31.34 6.02 25.18
C ARG A 349 -31.14 7.50 24.88
N ILE A 350 -30.52 7.84 23.74
CA ILE A 350 -30.34 9.23 23.32
C ILE A 350 -31.70 9.92 23.12
N ALA A 351 -32.66 9.24 22.48
CA ALA A 351 -34.00 9.76 22.27
C ALA A 351 -34.77 9.99 23.58
N GLN A 352 -34.62 9.07 24.56
CA GLN A 352 -35.18 9.25 25.90
C GLN A 352 -34.59 10.48 26.59
N ILE A 353 -33.25 10.60 26.62
CA ILE A 353 -32.56 11.73 27.23
C ILE A 353 -32.98 13.06 26.57
N SER A 354 -33.12 13.12 25.25
CA SER A 354 -33.59 14.33 24.57
C SER A 354 -35.03 14.69 24.92
N THR A 355 -35.90 13.68 25.07
CA THR A 355 -37.31 13.89 25.46
C THR A 355 -37.41 14.39 26.90
N ASP A 356 -36.65 13.78 27.82
CA ASP A 356 -36.60 14.18 29.22
C ASP A 356 -36.03 15.61 29.37
N ALA A 357 -35.01 15.95 28.57
CA ALA A 357 -34.44 17.31 28.53
C ALA A 357 -35.44 18.35 27.99
N GLN A 358 -36.23 18.02 26.97
CA GLN A 358 -37.29 18.90 26.45
C GLN A 358 -38.38 19.13 27.49
N GLN A 359 -38.87 18.07 28.15
CA GLN A 359 -39.89 18.20 29.21
C GLN A 359 -39.39 19.04 30.39
N SER A 360 -38.13 18.85 30.81
CA SER A 360 -37.50 19.66 31.87
C SER A 360 -37.39 21.14 31.49
N ASN A 361 -37.10 21.46 30.23
CA ASN A 361 -37.03 22.84 29.73
C ASN A 361 -38.41 23.49 29.58
N ASP A 362 -39.44 22.75 29.16
CA ASP A 362 -40.82 23.26 29.05
C ASP A 362 -41.44 23.56 30.42
N VAL A 363 -41.10 22.78 31.46
CA VAL A 363 -41.52 23.05 32.84
C VAL A 363 -40.87 24.33 33.39
N LYS A 364 -39.68 24.71 32.91
CA LYS A 364 -38.95 25.92 33.35
C LYS A 364 -39.33 27.19 32.59
N ARG A 365 -40.07 27.12 31.47
CA ARG A 365 -40.56 28.32 30.77
C ARG A 365 -41.83 28.83 31.45
N PRO A 366 -41.85 30.06 32.01
CA PRO A 366 -43.06 30.60 32.61
C PRO A 366 -44.13 30.77 31.52
N ARG A 367 -45.30 30.16 31.72
CA ARG A 367 -46.48 30.40 30.87
C ARG A 367 -46.89 31.86 31.01
N HIS A 368 -46.48 32.71 30.08
CA HIS A 368 -47.07 34.05 29.91
C HIS A 368 -48.54 33.85 29.51
N THR A 369 -49.41 33.82 30.51
CA THR A 369 -50.85 33.82 30.33
C THR A 369 -51.27 35.24 29.99
N SER A 370 -51.54 35.49 28.71
CA SER A 370 -52.26 36.68 28.27
C SER A 370 -53.68 36.61 28.83
N LYS A 371 -53.91 37.24 29.99
CA LYS A 371 -55.26 37.57 30.43
C LYS A 371 -55.75 38.72 29.55
N LYS A 372 -56.63 38.41 28.60
CA LYS A 372 -57.51 39.40 27.96
C LYS A 372 -58.33 40.08 29.06
N GLN A 373 -58.11 41.38 29.25
CA GLN A 373 -59.01 42.26 30.00
C GLN A 373 -60.30 42.44 29.17
N VAL A 374 -61.43 42.16 29.82
CA VAL A 374 -62.77 42.61 29.41
C VAL A 374 -63.18 43.70 30.38
#